data_AF-A0A8J8E8J0-F1
#
_entry.id   AF-A0A8J8E8J0-F1
#
_cell.length_a   1.000
_cell.length_b   1.000
_cell.length_c   1.000
_cell.angle_alpha   90.00
_cell.angle_beta   90.00
_cell.angle_gamma   90.00
#
_symmetry.space_group_name_H-M   'P 1'
#
loop_
_entity.id
_entity.type
_entity.pdbx_description
1 polymer ?
#
loop_
_entity_poly.entity_id
_entity_poly.type
_entity_poly.pdbx_seq_one_letter_code
_entity_poly.pdbx_strand_id
1 'polypeptide(L)'
;MFVRGKVVGKKGIVRFEVKKAKGGLTLRAEFPDGEPLDYSVDCPCLEPIELVGLLLPAFEERLGEIEGVFVEEVVEGKRSVLGRIRELLGKIKGKK
;
A
#
# COMPACT_ATOMS: atom_id res chain seq x y z
N MET A 1 -3.15 -1.99 -11.46
CA MET A 1 -2.36 -2.50 -10.32
C MET A 1 -3.16 -2.30 -9.06
N PHE A 2 -3.00 -3.18 -8.09
CA PHE A 2 -3.67 -3.11 -6.80
C PHE A 2 -2.68 -3.41 -5.70
N VAL A 3 -2.68 -2.61 -4.64
CA VAL A 3 -1.80 -2.76 -3.48
C VAL A 3 -2.65 -2.77 -2.22
N ARG A 4 -2.43 -3.77 -1.37
CA ARG A 4 -2.92 -3.76 0.01
C ARG A 4 -1.77 -3.67 0.98
N GLY A 5 -2.02 -2.99 2.07
CA GLY A 5 -1.06 -2.92 3.16
C GLY A 5 -1.67 -2.35 4.41
N LYS A 6 -0.79 -1.98 5.32
CA LYS A 6 -1.15 -1.30 6.56
C LYS A 6 -0.16 -0.21 6.91
N VAL A 7 -0.67 0.81 7.58
CA VAL A 7 0.11 1.84 8.27
C VAL A 7 0.03 1.54 9.75
N VAL A 8 1.17 1.52 10.42
CA VAL A 8 1.30 1.30 11.87
C VAL A 8 1.78 2.60 12.50
N GLY A 9 1.04 3.10 13.47
CA GLY A 9 1.46 4.23 14.30
C GLY A 9 1.22 3.95 15.78
N LYS A 10 1.74 4.82 16.65
CA LYS A 10 1.72 4.62 18.11
C LYS A 10 0.33 4.37 18.71
N LYS A 11 -0.74 4.86 18.07
CA LYS A 11 -2.12 4.74 18.54
C LYS A 11 -2.92 3.63 17.85
N GLY A 12 -2.38 2.96 16.84
CA GLY A 12 -3.11 1.89 16.16
C GLY A 12 -2.59 1.51 14.78
N ILE A 13 -3.36 0.66 14.12
CA ILE A 13 -3.06 0.12 12.79
C ILE A 13 -4.23 0.40 11.87
N VAL A 14 -3.93 0.87 10.66
CA VAL A 14 -4.92 1.11 9.60
C VAL A 14 -4.56 0.29 8.38
N ARG A 15 -5.54 -0.42 7.83
CA ARG A 15 -5.39 -1.12 6.56
C ARG A 15 -5.72 -0.17 5.42
N PHE A 16 -4.96 -0.27 4.33
CA PHE A 16 -5.23 0.49 3.13
C PHE A 16 -5.28 -0.41 1.90
N GLU A 17 -6.04 0.06 0.92
CA GLU A 17 -6.10 -0.47 -0.43
C GLU A 17 -5.84 0.66 -1.42
N VAL A 18 -4.95 0.45 -2.40
CA VAL A 18 -4.73 1.38 -3.50
C VAL A 18 -4.97 0.68 -4.83
N LYS A 19 -5.85 1.24 -5.65
CA LYS A 19 -6.15 0.80 -7.01
C LYS A 19 -5.58 1.81 -7.98
N LYS A 20 -4.67 1.37 -8.85
CA LYS A 20 -4.16 2.16 -9.99
C LYS A 20 -4.80 1.67 -11.29
N ALA A 21 -5.48 2.59 -11.97
CA ALA A 21 -6.11 2.43 -13.27
C ALA A 21 -5.46 3.37 -14.30
N LYS A 22 -5.94 3.37 -15.54
CA LYS A 22 -5.39 4.24 -16.61
C LYS A 22 -5.53 5.74 -16.29
N GLY A 23 -6.57 6.14 -15.56
CA GLY A 23 -6.85 7.54 -15.24
C GLY A 23 -6.10 8.08 -14.01
N GLY A 24 -5.61 7.20 -13.14
CA GLY A 24 -5.07 7.61 -11.84
C GLY A 24 -5.18 6.54 -10.78
N LEU A 25 -5.26 6.98 -9.52
CA LEU A 25 -5.26 6.11 -8.34
C LEU A 25 -6.41 6.45 -7.40
N THR A 26 -6.89 5.40 -6.74
CA THR A 26 -7.85 5.49 -5.64
C THR A 26 -7.25 4.80 -4.44
N LEU A 27 -7.19 5.49 -3.30
CA LEU A 27 -6.82 4.95 -1.99
C LEU A 27 -8.07 4.88 -1.11
N ARG A 28 -8.23 3.77 -0.41
CA ARG A 28 -9.18 3.60 0.69
C ARG A 28 -8.41 3.12 1.91
N ALA A 29 -8.58 3.76 3.05
CA ALA A 29 -8.00 3.32 4.30
C ALA A 29 -9.05 3.22 5.42
N GLU A 30 -9.11 2.04 6.03
CA GLU A 30 -10.11 1.69 7.04
C GLU A 30 -9.53 1.89 8.43
N PHE A 31 -9.99 2.95 9.09
CA PHE A 31 -9.62 3.25 10.47
C PHE A 31 -10.56 2.51 11.43
N PRO A 32 -10.02 1.91 12.50
CA PRO A 32 -10.84 1.16 13.45
C PRO A 32 -11.91 2.03 14.15
N ASP A 33 -11.60 3.32 14.38
CA ASP A 33 -12.42 4.22 15.21
C ASP A 33 -13.04 5.38 14.42
N GLY A 34 -13.52 5.15 13.19
CA GLY A 34 -14.29 6.18 12.50
C GLY A 34 -14.47 5.96 11.02
N GLU A 35 -14.72 7.05 10.30
CA GLU A 35 -14.94 7.01 8.86
C GLU A 35 -13.66 6.60 8.12
N PRO A 36 -13.81 5.82 7.03
CA PRO A 36 -12.69 5.49 6.16
C PRO A 36 -12.17 6.76 5.47
N LEU A 37 -10.87 6.77 5.18
CA LEU A 37 -10.28 7.77 4.29
C LEU A 37 -10.38 7.25 2.86
N ASP A 38 -11.27 7.84 2.06
CA ASP A 38 -11.36 7.60 0.62
C ASP A 38 -10.75 8.79 -0.12
N TYR A 39 -9.75 8.53 -0.98
CA TYR A 39 -9.04 9.56 -1.75
C TYR A 39 -8.81 9.11 -3.20
N SER A 40 -8.99 10.01 -4.15
CA SER A 40 -8.72 9.75 -5.58
C SER A 40 -7.90 10.87 -6.20
N VAL A 41 -6.98 10.51 -7.09
CA VAL A 41 -6.15 11.46 -7.82
C VAL A 41 -5.93 11.00 -9.26
N ASP A 42 -6.11 11.94 -10.19
CA ASP A 42 -5.92 11.73 -11.62
C ASP A 42 -4.47 11.98 -12.07
N CYS A 43 -3.50 11.37 -11.37
CA CYS A 43 -2.09 11.33 -11.81
C CYS A 43 -1.72 9.88 -12.14
N PRO A 44 -1.82 9.46 -13.41
CA PRO A 44 -1.40 8.11 -13.82
C PRO A 44 0.10 7.87 -13.63
N CYS A 45 0.86 8.97 -13.51
CA CYS A 45 2.28 9.03 -13.18
C CYS A 45 2.64 8.43 -11.80
N LEU A 46 1.75 8.58 -10.82
CA LEU A 46 2.04 8.27 -9.42
C LEU A 46 1.97 6.77 -9.17
N GLU A 47 2.91 6.24 -8.39
CA GLU A 47 2.86 4.85 -7.95
C GLU A 47 2.00 4.70 -6.68
N PRO A 48 1.37 3.54 -6.46
CA PRO A 48 0.46 3.35 -5.32
C PRO A 48 1.07 3.69 -3.96
N ILE A 49 2.34 3.31 -3.73
CA ILE A 49 3.01 3.58 -2.45
C ILE A 49 3.37 5.05 -2.27
N GLU A 50 3.65 5.77 -3.37
CA GLU A 50 3.91 7.21 -3.33
C GLU A 50 2.65 7.95 -2.88
N LEU A 51 1.46 7.52 -3.34
CA LEU A 51 0.20 8.06 -2.86
C LEU A 51 0.01 7.86 -1.35
N VAL A 52 0.35 6.68 -0.82
CA VAL A 52 0.30 6.44 0.64
C VAL A 52 1.27 7.38 1.36
N GLY A 53 2.49 7.54 0.83
CA GLY A 53 3.50 8.46 1.34
C GLY A 53 3.03 9.91 1.43
N LEU A 54 2.36 10.40 0.38
CA LEU A 54 1.78 11.75 0.35
C LEU A 54 0.69 11.96 1.40
N LEU A 55 0.01 10.90 1.80
CA LEU A 55 -1.09 10.94 2.77
C LEU A 55 -0.66 10.60 4.20
N LEU A 56 0.64 10.33 4.46
CA LEU A 56 1.15 10.06 5.81
C LEU A 56 0.75 11.10 6.86
N PRO A 57 0.76 12.42 6.59
CA PRO A 57 0.29 13.41 7.56
C PRO A 57 -1.16 13.17 8.01
N ALA A 58 -2.06 12.80 7.09
CA ALA A 58 -3.44 12.49 7.42
C ALA A 58 -3.56 11.18 8.25
N PHE A 59 -2.65 10.22 8.04
CA PHE A 59 -2.55 9.05 8.91
C PHE A 59 -2.03 9.42 10.30
N GLU A 60 -1.03 10.29 10.40
CA GLU A 60 -0.43 10.74 11.67
C GLU A 60 -1.42 11.43 12.60
N GLU A 61 -2.32 12.26 12.04
CA GLU A 61 -3.38 12.92 12.80
C GLU A 61 -4.24 11.92 13.60
N ARG A 62 -4.45 10.72 13.06
CA ARG A 62 -5.30 9.68 13.66
C ARG A 62 -4.52 8.59 14.38
N LEU A 63 -3.36 8.18 13.84
CA LEU A 63 -2.53 7.09 14.37
C LEU A 63 -1.41 7.56 15.31
N GLY A 64 -1.19 8.86 15.43
CA GLY A 64 0.03 9.39 16.04
C GLY A 64 1.25 9.14 15.16
N GLU A 65 2.44 9.27 15.74
CA GLU A 65 3.71 9.03 15.03
C GLU A 65 3.71 7.68 14.32
N ILE A 66 4.00 7.68 13.01
CA ILE A 66 4.05 6.47 12.19
C ILE A 66 5.34 5.71 12.46
N GLU A 67 5.19 4.43 12.78
CA GLU A 67 6.29 3.50 12.99
C GLU A 67 6.65 2.75 11.71
N GLY A 68 5.71 2.61 10.78
CA GLY A 68 6.00 2.04 9.46
C GLY A 68 4.79 1.86 8.54
N VAL A 69 5.10 1.68 7.26
CA VAL A 69 4.15 1.31 6.21
C VAL A 69 4.56 -0.04 5.65
N PHE A 70 3.63 -1.00 5.66
CA PHE A 70 3.89 -2.38 5.26
C PHE A 70 2.98 -2.76 4.11
N VAL A 71 3.56 -3.21 3.00
CA VAL A 71 2.83 -3.75 1.86
C VAL A 71 2.63 -5.26 2.07
N GLU A 72 1.38 -5.70 2.02
CA GLU A 72 0.99 -7.10 2.27
C GLU A 72 0.66 -7.83 0.96
N GLU A 73 0.05 -7.15 -0.01
CA GLU A 73 -0.36 -7.74 -1.29
C GLU A 73 -0.11 -6.76 -2.43
N VAL A 74 0.45 -7.26 -3.54
CA VAL A 74 0.55 -6.51 -4.81
C VAL A 74 0.01 -7.38 -5.93
N VAL A 75 -1.07 -6.92 -6.56
CA VAL A 75 -1.68 -7.54 -7.73
C VAL A 75 -1.49 -6.64 -8.94
N GLU A 76 -0.56 -7.03 -9.81
CA GLU A 76 -0.49 -6.52 -11.17
C GLU A 76 -1.23 -7.48 -12.11
N GLY A 77 -1.85 -6.96 -13.18
CA GLY A 77 -2.66 -7.76 -14.10
C GLY A 77 -1.95 -9.04 -14.57
N LYS A 78 -2.72 -10.13 -14.74
CA LYS A 78 -2.33 -11.51 -15.11
C LYS A 78 -1.17 -12.19 -14.37
N ARG A 79 -0.31 -11.53 -13.59
CA ARG A 79 0.76 -12.19 -12.80
C ARG A 79 1.06 -11.43 -11.51
N SER A 80 0.82 -12.09 -10.38
CA SER A 80 1.22 -11.60 -9.05
C SER A 80 2.75 -11.51 -8.95
N VAL A 81 3.28 -10.31 -8.71
CA VAL A 81 4.73 -10.02 -8.67
C VAL A 81 5.41 -10.72 -7.49
N LEU A 82 4.68 -10.95 -6.40
CA LEU A 82 5.16 -11.70 -5.23
C LEU A 82 5.58 -13.14 -5.57
N GLY A 83 4.90 -13.77 -6.54
CA GLY A 83 5.32 -15.09 -7.06
C GLY A 83 6.71 -15.02 -7.72
N ARG A 84 6.96 -13.95 -8.48
CA ARG A 84 8.22 -13.73 -9.21
C ARG A 84 9.38 -13.43 -8.27
N ILE A 85 9.13 -12.66 -7.20
CA ILE A 85 10.13 -12.35 -6.17
C ILE A 85 10.49 -13.62 -5.38
N ARG A 86 9.51 -14.47 -5.03
CA ARG A 86 9.75 -15.79 -4.41
C ARG A 86 10.56 -16.72 -5.30
N GLU A 87 10.28 -16.78 -6.59
CA GLU A 87 11.06 -17.59 -7.55
C GLU A 87 12.52 -17.11 -7.69
N LEU A 88 12.74 -15.79 -7.70
CA LEU A 88 14.09 -15.20 -7.75
C LEU A 88 14.89 -15.47 -6.48
N LEU A 89 14.28 -15.32 -5.29
CA LEU A 89 14.92 -15.63 -4.01
C LEU A 89 15.17 -17.13 -3.84
N GLY A 90 14.28 -17.98 -4.35
CA GLY A 90 14.47 -19.43 -4.41
C GLY A 90 15.67 -19.85 -5.28
N LYS A 91 15.90 -19.16 -6.41
CA LYS A 91 17.05 -19.40 -7.28
C LYS A 91 18.39 -18.99 -6.66
N ILE A 92 18.42 -17.94 -5.84
CA ILE A 92 19.64 -17.48 -5.16
C ILE A 92 20.09 -18.50 -4.09
N LYS A 93 19.16 -19.24 -3.46
CA LYS A 93 19.49 -20.31 -2.51
C LYS A 93 19.96 -21.63 -3.15
N GLY A 94 19.82 -21.78 -4.47
CA GLY A 94 20.15 -23.01 -5.21
C GLY A 94 21.56 -23.09 -5.79
N LYS A 95 22.40 -22.06 -5.62
CA LYS A 95 23.84 -22.11 -5.94
C LYS A 95 24.62 -22.30 -4.64
N LYS A 96 24.70 -23.55 -4.18
CA LYS A 96 25.73 -24.01 -3.25
C LYS A 96 26.31 -25.30 -3.79
#